data_AF-A0A2E7TH28-F1
#
_entry.id   AF-A0A2E7TH28-F1
#
_cell.length_a   1.000
_cell.length_b   1.000
_cell.length_c   1.000
_cell.angle_alpha   90.00
_cell.angle_beta   90.00
_cell.angle_gamma   90.00
#
_symmetry.space_group_name_H-M   'P 1'
#
loop_
_entity.id
_entity.type
_entity.pdbx_description
1 polymer ?
#
loop_
_entity_poly.entity_id
_entity_poly.type
_entity_poly.pdbx_seq_one_letter_code
_entity_poly.pdbx_strand_id
1 'polypeptide(L)'
;MDQSLTRKVLALFALISIGICQQYFGGELRTKESYLYGRFEARFKSAQGDGLVSSFFTYQDERINGGHIWNEIDIEVLGRWENIINMNTITPGQSSHLREGYIENFTPHTEYYDYAFEWTPTYVAWFVNGEEYYRQDLPRHSYIATLKYAQKIMMNLWVPVYEDWVGKWNDDIIPRFAYYDHVAYYEYSPSGGDYGTDKAFKFKWRDDFDAFDSNRWEKATHGFSGNRVRFEPRNVIYKDGKMILCLTNDNAFGYQDAVPPKGLYGFSRNNIITIRFSEELDSTSATNLSNYTINNVQINKIDLDRDKRTVHLHTSSLDRKKTYRVSISNIIDSFGNTQNNQILIINNTKPVDLPLKINVGGDSFRDYKADKFWWYDYEDYGHLNGNHQKVSSVDIKNTSDDEVYQTSAERIAVYKIRLVPGIYDILLKFSENHYKANSRSFDIWVEGEKKVTALDVSKEVGMFTAYDKKLNYVSVADGILDIHFDLDLYGQGYAAAGPFLNGIVIDRTQGLGFEAVRSPETFALGELYPNPFNGTLTIPIFSSDNQNITIDIIDILGRKVVTLIDNQPFEKQSTVSWKTDQISSGIYFVRLSNSNDYRLKRVSLIK
;
A
#
# COMPACT_ATOMS: atom_id res chain seq x y z
N MET A 1 32.21 -12.94 48.18
CA MET A 1 30.76 -12.63 48.00
C MET A 1 30.40 -13.09 46.59
N ASP A 2 30.46 -14.39 46.39
CA ASP A 2 29.35 -15.36 46.43
C ASP A 2 28.48 -15.31 45.16
N GLN A 3 28.87 -16.16 44.20
CA GLN A 3 28.21 -16.44 42.92
C GLN A 3 26.87 -17.21 43.10
N SER A 4 26.41 -17.46 44.34
CA SER A 4 25.15 -18.14 44.60
C SER A 4 23.90 -17.24 44.48
N LEU A 5 24.05 -15.91 44.54
CA LEU A 5 22.92 -14.97 44.44
C LEU A 5 22.46 -14.73 42.99
N THR A 6 23.39 -14.80 42.03
CA THR A 6 23.08 -14.57 40.60
C THR A 6 22.32 -15.73 39.95
N ARG A 7 22.43 -16.95 40.50
CA ARG A 7 21.67 -18.12 40.03
C ARG A 7 20.23 -18.18 40.55
N LYS A 8 19.91 -17.47 41.65
CA LYS A 8 18.53 -17.41 42.18
C LYS A 8 17.70 -16.26 41.58
N VAL A 9 18.34 -15.22 41.05
CA VAL A 9 17.64 -14.13 40.33
C VAL A 9 17.30 -14.52 38.88
N LEU A 10 18.11 -15.36 38.23
CA LEU A 10 17.80 -15.93 36.91
C LEU A 10 16.74 -17.05 36.95
N ALA A 11 16.60 -17.76 38.07
CA ALA A 11 15.54 -18.75 38.25
C ALA A 11 14.16 -18.12 38.55
N LEU A 12 14.12 -16.87 39.03
CA LEU A 12 12.86 -16.15 39.29
C LEU A 12 12.34 -15.40 38.04
N PHE A 13 13.22 -15.03 37.10
CA PHE A 13 12.81 -14.56 35.77
C PHE A 13 12.42 -15.69 34.80
N ALA A 14 12.81 -16.94 35.10
CA ALA A 14 12.39 -18.13 34.35
C ALA A 14 11.05 -18.73 34.82
N LEU A 15 10.42 -18.16 35.86
CA LEU A 15 9.15 -18.63 36.42
C LEU A 15 8.04 -17.55 36.46
N ILE A 16 8.26 -16.42 35.79
CA ILE A 16 7.20 -15.52 35.33
C ILE A 16 7.15 -15.55 33.79
N SER A 17 7.39 -16.72 33.21
CA SER A 17 6.68 -17.13 32.00
C SER A 17 5.34 -17.69 32.45
N ILE A 18 4.52 -16.86 33.11
CA ILE A 18 3.10 -17.16 33.25
C ILE A 18 2.66 -17.40 31.82
N GLY A 19 2.13 -18.60 31.56
CA GLY A 19 1.65 -19.00 30.25
C GLY A 19 0.72 -17.93 29.71
N ILE A 20 1.24 -17.06 28.87
CA ILE A 20 0.41 -16.37 27.90
C ILE A 20 0.04 -17.51 26.96
N CYS A 21 -1.15 -18.07 27.17
CA CYS A 21 -1.80 -18.86 26.14
C CYS A 21 -1.61 -18.09 24.82
N GLN A 22 -1.01 -18.71 23.80
CA GLN A 22 -0.87 -18.05 22.51
C GLN A 22 -2.26 -17.59 22.10
N GLN A 23 -2.48 -16.28 22.08
CA GLN A 23 -3.82 -15.69 21.99
C GLN A 23 -4.37 -15.77 20.56
N TYR A 24 -3.48 -15.71 19.57
CA TYR A 24 -3.83 -15.64 18.16
C TYR A 24 -3.35 -16.89 17.41
N PHE A 25 -4.15 -17.30 16.43
CA PHE A 25 -3.91 -18.51 15.65
C PHE A 25 -4.13 -18.25 14.17
N GLY A 26 -3.16 -18.62 13.34
CA GLY A 26 -3.23 -18.51 11.88
C GLY A 26 -3.40 -19.86 11.21
N GLY A 27 -3.64 -19.86 9.91
CA GLY A 27 -3.58 -21.04 9.05
C GLY A 27 -2.31 -21.05 8.22
N GLU A 28 -1.71 -22.23 8.04
CA GLU A 28 -0.65 -22.44 7.05
C GLU A 28 -0.74 -23.85 6.45
N LEU A 29 -0.65 -23.89 5.13
CA LEU A 29 -0.62 -25.11 4.33
C LEU A 29 0.72 -25.16 3.58
N ARG A 30 1.37 -26.33 3.57
CA ARG A 30 2.62 -26.55 2.84
C ARG A 30 2.64 -27.89 2.14
N THR A 31 3.36 -27.95 1.03
CA THR A 31 3.59 -29.21 0.31
C THR A 31 4.46 -30.15 1.13
N LYS A 32 4.26 -31.46 0.98
CA LYS A 32 5.15 -32.49 1.55
C LYS A 32 6.43 -32.62 0.75
N GLU A 33 6.32 -32.54 -0.57
CA GLU A 33 7.45 -32.55 -1.50
C GLU A 33 8.06 -31.17 -1.68
N SER A 34 9.36 -31.13 -1.95
CA SER A 34 10.11 -29.93 -2.29
C SER A 34 10.44 -29.92 -3.78
N TYR A 35 10.42 -28.74 -4.40
CA TYR A 35 10.65 -28.54 -5.83
C TYR A 35 11.88 -27.67 -6.06
N LEU A 36 12.71 -28.04 -7.03
CA LEU A 36 13.87 -27.26 -7.42
C LEU A 36 13.58 -26.57 -8.75
N TYR A 37 13.57 -25.24 -8.75
CA TYR A 37 13.17 -24.40 -9.88
C TYR A 37 11.73 -24.64 -10.33
N GLY A 38 11.21 -23.76 -11.19
CA GLY A 38 9.88 -23.91 -11.78
C GLY A 38 9.10 -22.62 -11.85
N ARG A 39 7.86 -22.73 -12.30
CA ARG A 39 6.86 -21.68 -12.22
C ARG A 39 5.81 -22.09 -11.21
N PHE A 40 5.53 -21.20 -10.28
CA PHE A 40 4.65 -21.39 -9.14
C PHE A 40 3.53 -20.38 -9.27
N GLU A 41 2.29 -20.86 -9.28
CA GLU A 41 1.12 -19.99 -9.47
C GLU A 41 0.12 -20.20 -8.33
N ALA A 42 -0.49 -19.11 -7.88
CA ALA A 42 -1.58 -19.13 -6.92
C ALA A 42 -2.61 -18.07 -7.28
N ARG A 43 -3.88 -18.45 -7.29
CA ARG A 43 -4.99 -17.51 -7.39
C ARG A 43 -5.57 -17.29 -6.01
N PHE A 44 -5.44 -16.09 -5.46
CA PHE A 44 -5.95 -15.81 -4.12
C PHE A 44 -6.43 -14.36 -3.92
N LYS A 45 -7.26 -14.19 -2.89
CA LYS A 45 -7.73 -12.92 -2.34
C LYS A 45 -7.26 -12.83 -0.89
N SER A 46 -6.47 -11.82 -0.56
CA SER A 46 -5.85 -11.64 0.75
C SER A 46 -6.84 -11.16 1.81
N ALA A 47 -6.49 -11.33 3.08
CA ALA A 47 -7.20 -10.71 4.19
C ALA A 47 -6.84 -9.21 4.29
N GLN A 48 -7.82 -8.36 4.62
CA GLN A 48 -7.59 -6.92 4.85
C GLN A 48 -7.42 -6.59 6.33
N GLY A 49 -6.49 -5.70 6.65
CA GLY A 49 -6.30 -5.15 7.99
C GLY A 49 -4.86 -4.84 8.32
N ASP A 50 -4.64 -3.86 9.18
CA ASP A 50 -3.29 -3.51 9.62
C ASP A 50 -2.69 -4.65 10.46
N GLY A 51 -1.40 -4.89 10.28
CA GLY A 51 -0.61 -5.83 11.09
C GLY A 51 -0.63 -7.28 10.64
N LEU A 52 -1.25 -7.62 9.50
CA LEU A 52 -1.35 -9.00 9.01
C LEU A 52 -0.82 -9.18 7.58
N VAL A 53 -0.51 -10.44 7.24
CA VAL A 53 0.06 -10.85 5.94
C VAL A 53 -0.66 -12.08 5.42
N SER A 54 -1.06 -12.04 4.16
CA SER A 54 -1.43 -13.24 3.37
C SER A 54 -0.30 -13.54 2.39
N SER A 55 0.15 -14.79 2.29
CA SER A 55 1.34 -15.12 1.49
C SER A 55 1.17 -16.32 0.56
N PHE A 56 1.99 -16.32 -0.48
CA PHE A 56 2.30 -17.47 -1.32
C PHE A 56 3.81 -17.48 -1.56
N PHE A 57 4.49 -18.53 -1.11
CA PHE A 57 5.94 -18.56 -1.09
C PHE A 57 6.50 -19.96 -1.26
N THR A 58 7.79 -20.04 -1.55
CA THR A 58 8.56 -21.29 -1.46
C THR A 58 9.61 -21.17 -0.37
N TYR A 59 9.83 -22.23 0.41
CA TYR A 59 10.81 -22.23 1.50
C TYR A 59 11.57 -23.57 1.60
N GLN A 60 12.89 -23.48 1.75
CA GLN A 60 13.76 -24.62 2.07
C GLN A 60 13.69 -24.92 3.57
N ASP A 61 13.12 -26.05 3.99
CA ASP A 61 12.96 -26.40 5.40
C ASP A 61 13.87 -27.53 5.91
N GLU A 62 14.66 -28.16 5.05
CA GLU A 62 15.55 -29.26 5.42
C GLU A 62 16.88 -28.79 6.04
N ARG A 63 17.51 -29.63 6.87
CA ARG A 63 18.89 -29.39 7.33
C ARG A 63 19.90 -29.93 6.33
N ILE A 64 20.75 -29.06 5.82
CA ILE A 64 21.85 -29.40 4.90
C ILE A 64 23.16 -29.32 5.69
N ASN A 65 23.90 -30.43 5.73
CA ASN A 65 25.18 -30.53 6.47
C ASN A 65 25.08 -30.08 7.94
N GLY A 66 23.94 -30.37 8.59
CA GLY A 66 23.69 -30.04 10.01
C GLY A 66 23.19 -28.61 10.27
N GLY A 67 23.20 -27.74 9.26
CA GLY A 67 22.69 -26.37 9.33
C GLY A 67 21.44 -26.16 8.46
N HIS A 68 20.73 -25.06 8.69
CA HIS A 68 19.69 -24.58 7.79
C HIS A 68 20.30 -23.61 6.77
N ILE A 69 19.92 -23.73 5.50
CA ILE A 69 20.37 -22.84 4.44
C ILE A 69 19.14 -22.10 3.92
N TRP A 70 19.03 -20.82 4.25
CA TRP A 70 17.87 -20.04 3.88
C TRP A 70 17.81 -19.81 2.36
N ASN A 71 16.85 -20.46 1.72
CA ASN A 71 16.39 -20.22 0.36
C ASN A 71 14.88 -20.06 0.45
N GLU A 72 14.38 -18.89 0.07
CA GLU A 72 12.96 -18.55 0.11
C GLU A 72 12.65 -17.57 -1.02
N ILE A 73 11.43 -17.68 -1.57
CA ILE A 73 10.89 -16.77 -2.58
C ILE A 73 9.46 -16.44 -2.19
N ASP A 74 9.17 -15.15 -2.04
CA ASP A 74 7.94 -14.68 -1.42
C ASP A 74 7.07 -13.86 -2.39
N ILE A 75 5.77 -14.04 -2.23
CA ILE A 75 4.73 -13.04 -2.51
C ILE A 75 3.98 -12.82 -1.20
N GLU A 76 4.05 -11.61 -0.68
CA GLU A 76 3.39 -11.19 0.56
C GLU A 76 2.47 -10.02 0.29
N VAL A 77 1.18 -10.23 0.51
CA VAL A 77 0.16 -9.18 0.42
C VAL A 77 -0.18 -8.73 1.83
N LEU A 78 0.28 -7.53 2.17
CA LEU A 78 0.06 -6.92 3.47
C LEU A 78 -1.36 -6.38 3.57
N GLY A 79 -2.05 -6.69 4.67
CA GLY A 79 -3.46 -6.32 4.85
C GLY A 79 -3.72 -4.80 4.90
N ARG A 80 -2.67 -4.00 5.16
CA ARG A 80 -2.73 -2.54 5.22
C ARG A 80 -2.76 -1.86 3.85
N TRP A 81 -2.26 -2.53 2.82
CA TRP A 81 -2.02 -1.90 1.52
C TRP A 81 -3.18 -2.16 0.57
N GLU A 82 -3.69 -1.11 -0.06
CA GLU A 82 -4.69 -1.26 -1.11
C GLU A 82 -4.05 -1.65 -2.44
N ASN A 83 -2.88 -1.10 -2.74
CA ASN A 83 -2.28 -1.13 -4.07
C ASN A 83 -0.76 -1.40 -4.09
N ILE A 84 -0.23 -1.98 -3.00
CA ILE A 84 1.19 -2.33 -2.88
C ILE A 84 1.32 -3.83 -2.63
N ILE A 85 2.30 -4.46 -3.27
CA ILE A 85 2.66 -5.86 -3.10
C ILE A 85 4.13 -6.00 -2.70
N ASN A 86 4.42 -6.96 -1.82
CA ASN A 86 5.77 -7.29 -1.40
C ASN A 86 6.21 -8.60 -2.07
N MET A 87 7.37 -8.56 -2.70
CA MET A 87 8.02 -9.69 -3.36
C MET A 87 9.43 -9.78 -2.83
N ASN A 88 9.93 -10.98 -2.52
CA ASN A 88 11.23 -11.08 -1.88
C ASN A 88 11.94 -12.37 -2.26
N THR A 89 13.26 -12.33 -2.23
CA THR A 89 14.09 -13.53 -2.16
C THR A 89 14.90 -13.47 -0.88
N ILE A 90 14.96 -14.60 -0.16
CA ILE A 90 15.87 -14.74 0.98
C ILE A 90 16.93 -15.76 0.61
N THR A 91 18.19 -15.36 0.74
CA THR A 91 19.33 -16.15 0.29
C THR A 91 20.37 -16.30 1.40
N PRO A 92 21.33 -17.23 1.28
CA PRO A 92 22.31 -17.47 2.33
C PRO A 92 23.11 -16.20 2.65
N GLY A 93 23.05 -15.77 3.91
CA GLY A 93 23.76 -14.59 4.41
C GLY A 93 23.03 -13.26 4.22
N GLN A 94 21.87 -13.24 3.55
CA GLN A 94 21.07 -12.03 3.38
C GLN A 94 19.58 -12.33 3.56
N SER A 95 19.01 -11.75 4.62
CA SER A 95 17.63 -11.99 5.06
C SER A 95 16.56 -11.33 4.21
N SER A 96 16.92 -10.49 3.22
CA SER A 96 15.95 -9.85 2.33
C SER A 96 16.60 -9.22 1.10
N HIS A 97 15.91 -9.34 -0.03
CA HIS A 97 16.06 -8.56 -1.27
C HIS A 97 14.68 -8.02 -1.67
N LEU A 98 14.00 -7.41 -0.70
CA LEU A 98 12.62 -6.97 -0.84
C LEU A 98 12.45 -6.08 -2.08
N ARG A 99 11.36 -6.34 -2.80
CA ARG A 99 10.70 -5.44 -3.73
C ARG A 99 9.34 -5.11 -3.12
N GLU A 100 9.12 -3.83 -2.85
CA GLU A 100 7.81 -3.30 -2.43
C GLU A 100 7.33 -2.39 -3.56
N GLY A 101 6.31 -2.84 -4.29
CA GLY A 101 5.92 -2.24 -5.57
C GLY A 101 4.47 -1.76 -5.62
N TYR A 102 4.27 -0.56 -6.14
CA TYR A 102 2.95 0.02 -6.42
C TYR A 102 2.36 -0.55 -7.71
N ILE A 103 1.10 -0.97 -7.65
CA ILE A 103 0.34 -1.44 -8.82
C ILE A 103 -0.95 -0.62 -8.92
N GLU A 104 -1.11 0.11 -10.03
CA GLU A 104 -2.32 0.90 -10.29
C GLU A 104 -3.56 -0.02 -10.40
N ASN A 105 -4.69 0.39 -9.81
CA ASN A 105 -5.95 -0.38 -9.82
C ASN A 105 -5.85 -1.80 -9.23
N PHE A 106 -4.88 -2.05 -8.35
CA PHE A 106 -4.79 -3.28 -7.56
C PHE A 106 -5.69 -3.19 -6.33
N THR A 107 -6.46 -4.25 -6.03
CA THR A 107 -7.35 -4.35 -4.86
C THR A 107 -7.41 -5.80 -4.33
N PRO A 108 -6.31 -6.34 -3.79
CA PRO A 108 -6.14 -7.77 -3.53
C PRO A 108 -6.98 -8.31 -2.39
N HIS A 109 -7.55 -7.42 -1.57
CA HIS A 109 -8.40 -7.78 -0.44
C HIS A 109 -9.86 -7.99 -0.83
N THR A 110 -10.30 -7.41 -1.96
CA THR A 110 -11.69 -7.49 -2.44
C THR A 110 -11.84 -8.39 -3.65
N GLU A 111 -10.80 -8.49 -4.48
CA GLU A 111 -10.80 -9.25 -5.74
C GLU A 111 -9.74 -10.35 -5.75
N TYR A 112 -9.95 -11.39 -6.56
CA TYR A 112 -8.95 -12.44 -6.79
C TYR A 112 -7.97 -12.03 -7.87
N TYR A 113 -6.70 -12.29 -7.63
CA TYR A 113 -5.61 -12.09 -8.60
C TYR A 113 -4.86 -13.39 -8.80
N ASP A 114 -4.32 -13.57 -10.01
CA ASP A 114 -3.43 -14.68 -10.35
C ASP A 114 -1.99 -14.24 -10.12
N TYR A 115 -1.39 -14.72 -9.03
CA TYR A 115 0.01 -14.44 -8.70
C TYR A 115 0.89 -15.57 -9.20
N ALA A 116 2.08 -15.24 -9.69
CA ALA A 116 3.07 -16.25 -10.00
C ALA A 116 4.49 -15.76 -9.77
N PHE A 117 5.40 -16.70 -9.58
CA PHE A 117 6.81 -16.45 -9.82
C PHE A 117 7.46 -17.60 -10.59
N GLU A 118 8.40 -17.22 -11.44
CA GLU A 118 9.29 -18.11 -12.16
C GLU A 118 10.65 -18.08 -11.50
N TRP A 119 11.18 -19.25 -11.17
CA TRP A 119 12.49 -19.42 -10.56
C TRP A 119 13.33 -20.36 -11.41
N THR A 120 14.47 -19.84 -11.87
CA THR A 120 15.45 -20.58 -12.68
C THR A 120 16.84 -20.43 -12.07
N PRO A 121 17.88 -21.13 -12.59
CA PRO A 121 19.26 -20.91 -12.15
C PRO A 121 19.79 -19.48 -12.39
N THR A 122 19.11 -18.68 -13.21
CA THR A 122 19.60 -17.37 -13.68
C THR A 122 18.72 -16.19 -13.31
N TYR A 123 17.46 -16.43 -12.94
CA TYR A 123 16.54 -15.37 -12.55
C TYR A 123 15.44 -15.87 -11.61
N VAL A 124 14.86 -14.93 -10.86
CA VAL A 124 13.51 -15.01 -10.30
C VAL A 124 12.68 -13.85 -10.88
N ALA A 125 11.49 -14.13 -11.39
CA ALA A 125 10.58 -13.12 -11.95
C ALA A 125 9.17 -13.31 -11.39
N TRP A 126 8.49 -12.22 -11.06
CA TRP A 126 7.16 -12.22 -10.44
C TRP A 126 6.13 -11.64 -11.37
N PHE A 127 4.93 -12.20 -11.30
CA PHE A 127 3.83 -11.89 -12.18
C PHE A 127 2.53 -11.68 -11.39
N VAL A 128 1.70 -10.76 -11.87
CA VAL A 128 0.32 -10.58 -11.41
C VAL A 128 -0.57 -10.56 -12.64
N ASN A 129 -1.60 -11.39 -12.67
CA ASN A 129 -2.50 -11.60 -13.82
C ASN A 129 -1.76 -11.91 -15.14
N GLY A 130 -0.63 -12.63 -15.04
CA GLY A 130 0.20 -13.02 -16.17
C GLY A 130 1.16 -11.94 -16.70
N GLU A 131 1.08 -10.71 -16.21
CA GLU A 131 2.03 -9.63 -16.52
C GLU A 131 3.25 -9.72 -15.60
N GLU A 132 4.46 -9.61 -16.15
CA GLU A 132 5.70 -9.56 -15.36
C GLU A 132 5.85 -8.18 -14.71
N TYR A 133 5.92 -8.14 -13.39
CA TYR A 133 6.08 -6.89 -12.63
C TYR A 133 7.52 -6.62 -12.23
N TYR A 134 8.28 -7.67 -11.92
CA TYR A 134 9.63 -7.53 -11.42
C TYR A 134 10.47 -8.75 -11.70
N ARG A 135 11.78 -8.52 -11.85
CA ARG A 135 12.77 -9.56 -12.13
C ARG A 135 14.07 -9.29 -11.40
N GLN A 136 14.60 -10.33 -10.78
CA GLN A 136 15.96 -10.41 -10.26
C GLN A 136 16.75 -11.41 -11.10
N ASP A 137 17.64 -10.93 -11.95
CA ASP A 137 18.44 -11.73 -12.88
C ASP A 137 19.96 -11.51 -12.75
N LEU A 138 20.72 -12.50 -13.22
CA LEU A 138 22.17 -12.40 -13.36
C LEU A 138 22.56 -11.51 -14.56
N PRO A 139 23.69 -10.78 -14.49
CA PRO A 139 24.65 -10.75 -13.37
C PRO A 139 24.31 -9.72 -12.29
N ARG A 140 23.27 -8.88 -12.49
CA ARG A 140 22.91 -7.78 -11.57
C ARG A 140 22.61 -8.28 -10.16
N HIS A 141 21.90 -9.39 -10.06
CA HIS A 141 21.45 -9.99 -8.82
C HIS A 141 22.22 -11.30 -8.57
N SER A 142 23.53 -11.20 -8.31
CA SER A 142 24.42 -12.38 -8.21
C SER A 142 24.00 -13.41 -7.17
N TYR A 143 23.24 -12.99 -6.15
CA TYR A 143 22.69 -13.86 -5.11
C TYR A 143 21.66 -14.87 -5.64
N ILE A 144 21.05 -14.65 -6.81
CA ILE A 144 20.10 -15.59 -7.44
C ILE A 144 20.76 -16.95 -7.71
N ALA A 145 22.06 -16.99 -8.03
CA ALA A 145 22.80 -18.23 -8.21
C ALA A 145 22.90 -19.10 -6.92
N THR A 146 22.52 -18.54 -5.76
CA THR A 146 22.51 -19.24 -4.47
C THR A 146 21.14 -19.82 -4.11
N LEU A 147 20.07 -19.47 -4.83
CA LEU A 147 18.74 -20.11 -4.75
C LEU A 147 18.78 -21.41 -5.56
N LYS A 148 19.31 -22.47 -4.95
CA LYS A 148 19.65 -23.74 -5.64
C LYS A 148 19.29 -25.01 -4.88
N TYR A 149 18.58 -24.87 -3.76
CA TYR A 149 18.08 -26.00 -2.98
C TYR A 149 16.58 -26.13 -3.19
N ALA A 150 16.07 -27.36 -3.24
CA ALA A 150 14.65 -27.61 -3.40
C ALA A 150 13.84 -26.98 -2.24
N GLN A 151 12.68 -26.42 -2.56
CA GLN A 151 11.85 -25.66 -1.64
C GLN A 151 10.41 -26.18 -1.65
N LYS A 152 9.75 -26.22 -0.50
CA LYS A 152 8.32 -26.50 -0.41
C LYS A 152 7.53 -25.28 -0.82
N ILE A 153 6.41 -25.48 -1.50
CA ILE A 153 5.37 -24.46 -1.72
C ILE A 153 4.58 -24.31 -0.42
N MET A 154 4.37 -23.07 0.04
CA MET A 154 3.69 -22.72 1.28
C MET A 154 2.73 -21.53 1.09
N MET A 155 1.69 -21.49 1.90
CA MET A 155 0.75 -20.36 2.01
C MET A 155 0.37 -20.17 3.48
N ASN A 156 0.40 -18.94 3.98
CA ASN A 156 -0.01 -18.64 5.35
C ASN A 156 -0.81 -17.33 5.50
N LEU A 157 -1.52 -17.23 6.63
CA LEU A 157 -2.13 -16.00 7.13
C LEU A 157 -1.66 -15.79 8.56
N TRP A 158 -0.95 -14.70 8.82
CA TRP A 158 -0.25 -14.48 10.10
C TRP A 158 -0.08 -13.00 10.44
N VAL A 159 0.46 -12.73 11.64
CA VAL A 159 0.56 -11.40 12.25
C VAL A 159 2.00 -11.12 12.67
N PRO A 160 2.81 -10.44 11.86
CA PRO A 160 4.20 -10.10 12.20
C PRO A 160 4.31 -9.03 13.29
N VAL A 161 5.34 -9.10 14.14
CA VAL A 161 5.56 -8.11 15.23
C VAL A 161 6.07 -6.74 14.76
N TYR A 162 6.41 -6.60 13.48
CA TYR A 162 7.11 -5.45 12.90
C TYR A 162 6.13 -4.39 12.36
N GLU A 163 5.68 -3.47 13.22
CA GLU A 163 4.68 -2.45 12.85
C GLU A 163 5.19 -1.45 11.79
N ASP A 164 6.50 -1.25 11.70
CA ASP A 164 7.21 -0.47 10.68
C ASP A 164 7.13 -1.11 9.28
N TRP A 165 6.62 -2.34 9.19
CA TRP A 165 6.40 -3.08 7.95
C TRP A 165 4.91 -3.35 7.71
N VAL A 166 4.23 -3.99 8.67
CA VAL A 166 2.85 -4.46 8.47
C VAL A 166 1.78 -3.50 8.99
N GLY A 167 2.18 -2.39 9.63
CA GLY A 167 1.26 -1.49 10.30
C GLY A 167 0.93 -1.94 11.71
N LYS A 168 0.20 -1.08 12.42
CA LYS A 168 -0.12 -1.30 13.83
C LYS A 168 -1.17 -2.40 13.97
N TRP A 169 -0.84 -3.43 14.76
CA TRP A 169 -1.78 -4.52 15.01
C TRP A 169 -2.98 -4.03 15.83
N ASN A 170 -4.19 -4.41 15.39
CA ASN A 170 -5.44 -4.11 16.10
C ASN A 170 -6.25 -5.41 16.25
N ASP A 171 -6.45 -5.86 17.48
CA ASP A 171 -7.15 -7.11 17.79
C ASP A 171 -8.67 -7.02 17.56
N ASP A 172 -9.23 -5.81 17.51
CA ASP A 172 -10.64 -5.59 17.15
C ASP A 172 -10.99 -6.08 15.72
N ILE A 173 -9.99 -6.43 14.90
CA ILE A 173 -10.21 -6.88 13.52
C ILE A 173 -10.26 -8.40 13.37
N ILE A 174 -10.17 -9.18 14.44
CA ILE A 174 -10.29 -10.65 14.35
C ILE A 174 -11.77 -11.06 14.46
N PRO A 175 -12.23 -12.05 13.66
CA PRO A 175 -11.46 -12.93 12.77
C PRO A 175 -11.15 -12.36 11.37
N ARG A 176 -10.20 -13.02 10.69
CA ARG A 176 -9.80 -12.71 9.30
C ARG A 176 -9.58 -13.93 8.43
N PHE A 177 -9.83 -13.75 7.13
CA PHE A 177 -9.82 -14.83 6.16
C PHE A 177 -9.09 -14.44 4.89
N ALA A 178 -8.20 -15.31 4.42
CA ALA A 178 -7.60 -15.26 3.09
C ALA A 178 -8.08 -16.46 2.28
N TYR A 179 -8.42 -16.24 1.02
CA TYR A 179 -9.12 -17.22 0.18
C TYR A 179 -8.25 -17.60 -1.02
N TYR A 180 -8.00 -18.88 -1.22
CA TYR A 180 -7.16 -19.42 -2.29
C TYR A 180 -8.02 -20.33 -3.18
N ASP A 181 -8.16 -19.93 -4.45
CA ASP A 181 -8.92 -20.67 -5.45
C ASP A 181 -8.14 -21.88 -5.96
N HIS A 182 -6.87 -21.70 -6.29
CA HIS A 182 -6.03 -22.81 -6.74
C HIS A 182 -4.55 -22.48 -6.63
N VAL A 183 -3.72 -23.54 -6.63
CA VAL A 183 -2.26 -23.47 -6.79
C VAL A 183 -1.84 -24.41 -7.91
N ALA A 184 -0.87 -23.98 -8.72
CA ALA A 184 -0.27 -24.80 -9.77
C ALA A 184 1.26 -24.76 -9.73
N TYR A 185 1.87 -25.86 -10.15
CA TYR A 185 3.31 -25.99 -10.29
C TYR A 185 3.67 -26.50 -11.69
N TYR A 186 4.68 -25.85 -12.27
CA TYR A 186 5.29 -26.21 -13.52
C TYR A 186 6.79 -26.40 -13.29
N GLU A 187 7.31 -27.54 -13.69
CA GLU A 187 8.74 -27.85 -13.59
C GLU A 187 9.55 -27.04 -14.60
N TYR A 188 10.72 -26.56 -14.18
CA TYR A 188 11.68 -25.95 -15.09
C TYR A 188 12.27 -27.00 -16.04
N SER A 189 11.97 -26.85 -17.33
CA SER A 189 12.36 -27.74 -18.42
C SER A 189 12.80 -26.89 -19.63
N PRO A 190 14.04 -26.35 -19.63
CA PRO A 190 14.48 -25.35 -20.60
C PRO A 190 14.48 -25.83 -22.06
N SER A 191 14.48 -27.15 -22.29
CA SER A 191 14.45 -27.75 -23.62
C SER A 191 13.15 -28.52 -23.93
N GLY A 192 12.21 -28.59 -22.99
CA GLY A 192 11.01 -29.44 -23.11
C GLY A 192 9.73 -28.82 -22.55
N GLY A 193 9.79 -27.57 -22.10
CA GLY A 193 8.63 -26.81 -21.67
C GLY A 193 7.79 -26.29 -22.84
N ASP A 194 6.59 -25.84 -22.50
CA ASP A 194 5.59 -25.28 -23.42
C ASP A 194 4.86 -24.06 -22.82
N TYR A 195 5.24 -23.64 -21.62
CA TYR A 195 4.58 -22.58 -20.85
C TYR A 195 5.59 -21.62 -20.18
N GLY A 196 5.11 -20.45 -19.76
CA GLY A 196 5.92 -19.40 -19.12
C GLY A 196 6.93 -18.73 -20.06
N THR A 197 7.83 -17.94 -19.48
CA THR A 197 8.90 -17.25 -20.22
C THR A 197 9.73 -18.26 -21.02
N ASP A 198 10.00 -17.94 -22.28
CA ASP A 198 10.78 -18.76 -23.23
C ASP A 198 10.28 -20.20 -23.40
N LYS A 199 9.04 -20.52 -22.99
CA LYS A 199 8.52 -21.89 -22.92
C LYS A 199 9.42 -22.81 -22.08
N ALA A 200 10.03 -22.27 -21.03
CA ALA A 200 10.98 -23.02 -20.20
C ALA A 200 10.31 -23.87 -19.12
N PHE A 201 8.96 -23.94 -19.06
CA PHE A 201 8.24 -24.61 -17.98
C PHE A 201 7.24 -25.65 -18.51
N LYS A 202 7.10 -26.76 -17.78
CA LYS A 202 6.20 -27.86 -18.10
C LYS A 202 5.22 -28.13 -16.96
N PHE A 203 3.93 -28.10 -17.25
CA PHE A 203 2.88 -28.37 -16.26
C PHE A 203 3.08 -29.72 -15.56
N LYS A 204 2.97 -29.74 -14.23
CA LYS A 204 3.00 -30.96 -13.42
C LYS A 204 1.67 -31.23 -12.76
N TRP A 205 1.16 -30.26 -12.03
CA TRP A 205 -0.09 -30.42 -11.29
C TRP A 205 -0.70 -29.07 -10.94
N ARG A 206 -2.00 -29.13 -10.68
CA ARG A 206 -2.82 -28.06 -10.12
C ARG A 206 -3.70 -28.66 -9.03
N ASP A 207 -3.93 -27.89 -7.98
CA ASP A 207 -4.87 -28.20 -6.91
C ASP A 207 -5.89 -27.06 -6.84
N ASP A 208 -7.16 -27.39 -7.11
CA ASP A 208 -8.30 -26.46 -7.07
C ASP A 208 -8.92 -26.34 -5.67
N PHE A 209 -8.34 -27.02 -4.66
CA PHE A 209 -8.77 -26.96 -3.27
C PHE A 209 -10.26 -27.26 -3.04
N ASP A 210 -10.80 -28.21 -3.81
CA ASP A 210 -12.14 -28.78 -3.53
C ASP A 210 -12.16 -29.55 -2.19
N ALA A 211 -11.02 -30.12 -1.79
CA ALA A 211 -10.84 -30.83 -0.52
C ALA A 211 -9.35 -30.89 -0.11
N PHE A 212 -9.07 -31.29 1.13
CA PHE A 212 -7.70 -31.50 1.61
C PHE A 212 -7.06 -32.74 0.96
N ASP A 213 -6.09 -32.52 0.06
CA ASP A 213 -5.23 -33.60 -0.46
C ASP A 213 -4.07 -33.89 0.52
N SER A 214 -4.30 -34.87 1.40
CA SER A 214 -3.28 -35.31 2.36
C SER A 214 -2.06 -35.99 1.75
N ASN A 215 -2.07 -36.36 0.46
CA ASN A 215 -0.87 -36.88 -0.21
C ASN A 215 0.08 -35.74 -0.58
N ARG A 216 -0.47 -34.57 -0.94
CA ARG A 216 0.30 -33.41 -1.38
C ARG A 216 0.65 -32.47 -0.24
N TRP A 217 -0.26 -32.26 0.70
CA TRP A 217 -0.16 -31.19 1.69
C TRP A 217 -0.07 -31.67 3.13
N GLU A 218 0.53 -30.83 3.97
CA GLU A 218 0.49 -30.91 5.42
C GLU A 218 0.11 -29.54 6.02
N LYS A 219 -0.58 -29.57 7.16
CA LYS A 219 -1.03 -28.37 7.88
C LYS A 219 -0.09 -28.07 9.04
N ALA A 220 0.31 -26.82 9.19
CA ALA A 220 1.28 -26.41 10.21
C ALA A 220 0.69 -26.41 11.63
N THR A 221 1.54 -26.63 12.64
CA THR A 221 1.17 -26.63 14.08
C THR A 221 2.10 -25.77 14.94
N HIS A 222 3.07 -25.09 14.31
CA HIS A 222 4.12 -24.33 14.98
C HIS A 222 3.91 -22.82 14.84
N GLY A 223 4.76 -22.05 15.51
CA GLY A 223 4.96 -20.62 15.24
C GLY A 223 6.46 -20.36 15.08
N PHE A 224 6.83 -19.09 14.98
CA PHE A 224 8.24 -18.68 14.87
C PHE A 224 8.46 -17.30 15.51
N SER A 225 9.72 -16.94 15.75
CA SER A 225 10.06 -15.64 16.34
C SER A 225 9.66 -14.51 15.41
N GLY A 226 9.04 -13.47 15.96
CA GLY A 226 8.49 -12.36 15.18
C GLY A 226 7.08 -12.59 14.64
N ASN A 227 6.45 -13.73 14.96
CA ASN A 227 5.05 -14.01 14.66
C ASN A 227 4.19 -13.98 15.94
N ARG A 228 3.11 -13.19 15.94
CA ARG A 228 2.13 -13.16 17.05
C ARG A 228 1.21 -14.38 17.05
N VAL A 229 1.14 -15.15 15.97
CA VAL A 229 0.28 -16.33 15.88
C VAL A 229 1.05 -17.64 16.01
N ARG A 230 0.35 -18.68 16.46
CA ARG A 230 0.71 -20.06 16.22
C ARG A 230 -0.17 -20.63 15.12
N PHE A 231 0.38 -21.39 14.20
CA PHE A 231 -0.42 -22.06 13.18
C PHE A 231 -1.24 -23.21 13.76
N GLU A 232 -2.49 -23.28 13.33
CA GLU A 232 -3.48 -24.26 13.79
C GLU A 232 -4.11 -24.96 12.57
N PRO A 233 -4.04 -26.30 12.47
CA PRO A 233 -4.63 -27.04 11.35
C PRO A 233 -6.13 -26.82 11.13
N ARG A 234 -6.88 -26.52 12.19
CA ARG A 234 -8.31 -26.18 12.10
C ARG A 234 -8.57 -24.82 11.46
N ASN A 235 -7.55 -23.96 11.32
CA ASN A 235 -7.62 -22.70 10.58
C ASN A 235 -7.28 -22.84 9.10
N VAL A 236 -7.16 -24.08 8.59
CA VAL A 236 -7.11 -24.37 7.15
C VAL A 236 -8.39 -25.11 6.77
N ILE A 237 -9.32 -24.38 6.15
CA ILE A 237 -10.67 -24.84 5.82
C ILE A 237 -10.80 -25.01 4.30
N TYR A 238 -11.62 -25.97 3.89
CA TYR A 238 -11.99 -26.18 2.48
C TYR A 238 -13.50 -25.98 2.35
N LYS A 239 -13.91 -25.01 1.54
CA LYS A 239 -15.32 -24.64 1.39
C LYS A 239 -15.54 -23.94 0.04
N ASP A 240 -16.64 -24.28 -0.63
CA ASP A 240 -17.08 -23.64 -1.88
C ASP A 240 -16.00 -23.64 -2.99
N GLY A 241 -15.28 -24.77 -3.11
CA GLY A 241 -14.22 -25.01 -4.11
C GLY A 241 -12.95 -24.18 -3.87
N LYS A 242 -12.61 -23.92 -2.61
CA LYS A 242 -11.47 -23.05 -2.21
C LYS A 242 -10.88 -23.52 -0.89
N MET A 243 -9.60 -23.20 -0.69
CA MET A 243 -8.97 -23.19 0.62
C MET A 243 -9.15 -21.81 1.27
N ILE A 244 -9.52 -21.79 2.56
CA ILE A 244 -9.61 -20.58 3.39
C ILE A 244 -8.62 -20.71 4.55
N LEU A 245 -7.66 -19.79 4.61
CA LEU A 245 -6.79 -19.61 5.76
C LEU A 245 -7.46 -18.63 6.73
N CYS A 246 -7.56 -19.05 7.99
CA CYS A 246 -8.25 -18.29 9.04
C CYS A 246 -7.26 -17.72 10.05
N LEU A 247 -7.52 -16.50 10.50
CA LEU A 247 -6.85 -15.85 11.62
C LEU A 247 -7.89 -15.63 12.72
N THR A 248 -7.69 -16.30 13.85
CA THR A 248 -8.66 -16.38 14.95
C THR A 248 -7.98 -16.14 16.29
N ASN A 249 -8.77 -15.88 17.34
CA ASN A 249 -8.30 -15.82 18.73
C ASN A 249 -9.06 -16.84 19.61
N ASP A 250 -8.60 -17.02 20.85
CA ASP A 250 -9.31 -17.72 21.94
C ASP A 250 -9.85 -19.11 21.59
N ASN A 251 -9.18 -19.83 20.68
CA ASN A 251 -9.58 -21.13 20.15
C ASN A 251 -10.87 -21.16 19.31
N ALA A 252 -11.35 -20.01 18.83
CA ALA A 252 -12.49 -19.90 17.92
C ALA A 252 -12.14 -20.31 16.48
N PHE A 253 -11.52 -21.48 16.31
CA PHE A 253 -10.90 -21.92 15.06
C PHE A 253 -11.87 -22.11 13.89
N GLY A 254 -11.33 -21.98 12.69
CA GLY A 254 -12.03 -22.24 11.43
C GLY A 254 -12.73 -21.02 10.84
N TYR A 255 -13.52 -21.27 9.80
CA TYR A 255 -14.23 -20.25 9.02
C TYR A 255 -15.57 -19.94 9.68
N GLN A 256 -15.51 -19.15 10.74
CA GLN A 256 -16.66 -18.70 11.51
C GLN A 256 -16.38 -17.32 12.08
N ASP A 257 -17.45 -16.56 12.26
CA ASP A 257 -17.41 -15.28 12.94
C ASP A 257 -18.60 -15.16 13.88
N ALA A 258 -18.31 -14.79 15.13
CA ALA A 258 -19.29 -14.53 16.18
C ALA A 258 -19.05 -13.17 16.84
N VAL A 259 -18.14 -12.36 16.30
CA VAL A 259 -17.76 -11.04 16.82
C VAL A 259 -18.56 -9.99 16.03
N PRO A 260 -19.36 -9.14 16.70
CA PRO A 260 -20.07 -8.08 16.00
C PRO A 260 -19.12 -7.00 15.43
N PRO A 261 -19.50 -6.34 14.33
CA PRO A 261 -18.69 -5.30 13.74
C PRO A 261 -18.54 -4.10 14.67
N LYS A 262 -17.43 -3.36 14.56
CA LYS A 262 -17.14 -2.21 15.42
C LYS A 262 -16.60 -1.07 14.57
N GLY A 263 -17.16 0.12 14.73
CA GLY A 263 -16.56 1.34 14.20
C GLY A 263 -15.23 1.59 14.92
N LEU A 264 -14.10 1.48 14.21
CA LEU A 264 -12.75 1.60 14.77
C LEU A 264 -12.36 3.06 14.97
N TYR A 265 -12.52 3.86 13.92
CA TYR A 265 -12.25 5.28 13.92
C TYR A 265 -13.15 5.97 12.89
N GLY A 266 -13.33 7.27 13.06
CA GLY A 266 -14.08 8.07 12.10
C GLY A 266 -13.57 9.49 12.03
N PHE A 267 -13.77 10.09 10.88
CA PHE A 267 -13.27 11.43 10.59
C PHE A 267 -14.21 12.21 9.70
N SER A 268 -14.22 13.53 9.86
CA SER A 268 -15.06 14.43 9.07
C SER A 268 -14.24 15.20 8.05
N ARG A 269 -14.79 15.33 6.84
CA ARG A 269 -14.24 16.13 5.75
C ARG A 269 -15.34 16.55 4.79
N ASN A 270 -15.41 17.83 4.45
CA ASN A 270 -16.34 18.37 3.43
C ASN A 270 -17.81 17.91 3.58
N ASN A 271 -18.37 18.02 4.80
CA ASN A 271 -19.72 17.56 5.13
C ASN A 271 -19.95 16.04 5.00
N ILE A 272 -18.87 15.25 4.92
CA ILE A 272 -18.91 13.80 4.95
C ILE A 272 -18.24 13.34 6.26
N ILE A 273 -18.87 12.39 6.96
CA ILE A 273 -18.22 11.63 8.03
C ILE A 273 -17.89 10.25 7.48
N THR A 274 -16.61 9.91 7.44
CA THR A 274 -16.11 8.59 7.07
C THR A 274 -15.88 7.76 8.32
N ILE A 275 -16.34 6.52 8.34
CA ILE A 275 -16.19 5.57 9.45
C ILE A 275 -15.56 4.29 8.94
N ARG A 276 -14.46 3.87 9.56
CA ARG A 276 -13.80 2.59 9.29
C ARG A 276 -14.31 1.54 10.27
N PHE A 277 -14.80 0.41 9.77
CA PHE A 277 -15.27 -0.71 10.57
C PHE A 277 -14.24 -1.84 10.71
N SER A 278 -14.42 -2.65 11.76
CA SER A 278 -13.58 -3.81 12.09
C SER A 278 -13.58 -4.89 11.04
N GLU A 279 -14.55 -4.96 10.14
CA GLU A 279 -14.78 -6.10 9.22
C GLU A 279 -15.83 -5.76 8.16
N GLU A 280 -15.98 -6.60 7.15
CA GLU A 280 -16.90 -6.42 6.05
C GLU A 280 -18.38 -6.46 6.48
N LEU A 281 -19.11 -5.41 6.12
CA LEU A 281 -20.50 -5.19 6.50
C LEU A 281 -21.50 -5.71 5.47
N ASP A 282 -22.67 -6.12 5.95
CA ASP A 282 -23.86 -6.23 5.11
C ASP A 282 -24.26 -4.85 4.58
N SER A 283 -24.38 -4.74 3.25
CA SER A 283 -24.64 -3.47 2.57
C SER A 283 -26.00 -2.87 2.93
N THR A 284 -27.00 -3.69 3.27
CA THR A 284 -28.34 -3.20 3.61
C THR A 284 -28.34 -2.51 4.96
N SER A 285 -27.73 -3.14 5.97
CA SER A 285 -27.62 -2.58 7.32
C SER A 285 -26.66 -1.38 7.35
N ALA A 286 -25.55 -1.45 6.62
CA ALA A 286 -24.54 -0.40 6.58
C ALA A 286 -25.05 0.90 5.94
N THR A 287 -25.98 0.82 4.99
CA THR A 287 -26.51 1.99 4.26
C THR A 287 -27.87 2.47 4.77
N ASN A 288 -28.43 1.83 5.79
CA ASN A 288 -29.69 2.26 6.39
C ASN A 288 -29.51 3.51 7.26
N LEU A 289 -30.17 4.61 6.88
CA LEU A 289 -30.14 5.89 7.60
C LEU A 289 -30.55 5.77 9.08
N SER A 290 -31.49 4.89 9.43
CA SER A 290 -31.95 4.75 10.82
C SER A 290 -30.90 4.17 11.77
N ASN A 291 -29.84 3.58 11.22
CA ASN A 291 -28.78 2.93 11.99
C ASN A 291 -27.72 3.92 12.50
N TYR A 292 -27.81 5.18 12.06
CA TYR A 292 -26.86 6.23 12.42
C TYR A 292 -27.58 7.47 12.90
N THR A 293 -27.07 8.08 13.98
CA THR A 293 -27.48 9.42 14.37
C THR A 293 -26.28 10.28 14.70
N ILE A 294 -26.31 11.54 14.27
CA ILE A 294 -25.30 12.55 14.57
C ILE A 294 -25.96 13.64 15.37
N ASN A 295 -25.31 14.05 16.47
CA ASN A 295 -25.80 15.11 17.33
C ASN A 295 -26.00 16.44 16.56
N ASN A 296 -27.26 16.84 16.37
CA ASN A 296 -27.69 18.08 15.69
C ASN A 296 -27.23 18.20 14.23
N VAL A 297 -27.06 17.08 13.51
CA VAL A 297 -26.72 17.06 12.09
C VAL A 297 -27.59 16.03 11.37
N GLN A 298 -28.14 16.42 10.22
CA GLN A 298 -28.91 15.52 9.37
C GLN A 298 -27.97 14.72 8.46
N ILE A 299 -28.23 13.41 8.34
CA ILE A 299 -27.63 12.53 7.33
C ILE A 299 -28.56 12.51 6.11
N ASN A 300 -28.02 12.82 4.95
CA ASN A 300 -28.73 12.89 3.69
C ASN A 300 -28.63 11.59 2.89
N LYS A 301 -27.45 10.95 2.93
CA LYS A 301 -27.11 9.75 2.17
C LYS A 301 -26.03 8.98 2.91
N ILE A 302 -26.01 7.66 2.74
CA ILE A 302 -24.94 6.78 3.21
C ILE A 302 -24.41 5.98 2.03
N ASP A 303 -23.09 5.94 1.88
CA ASP A 303 -22.39 5.07 0.94
C ASP A 303 -21.54 4.06 1.70
N LEU A 304 -21.43 2.83 1.16
CA LEU A 304 -20.48 1.81 1.60
C LEU A 304 -19.44 1.63 0.50
N ASP A 305 -18.16 1.74 0.85
CA ASP A 305 -17.06 1.58 -0.10
C ASP A 305 -16.89 0.13 -0.57
N ARG A 306 -16.10 -0.02 -1.63
CA ARG A 306 -15.80 -1.33 -2.25
C ARG A 306 -15.15 -2.31 -1.29
N ASP A 307 -14.41 -1.82 -0.31
CA ASP A 307 -13.81 -2.62 0.75
C ASP A 307 -14.84 -3.23 1.71
N LYS A 308 -16.11 -2.82 1.63
CA LYS A 308 -17.23 -3.20 2.51
C LYS A 308 -17.00 -2.88 3.99
N ARG A 309 -16.01 -2.05 4.31
CA ARG A 309 -15.60 -1.69 5.68
C ARG A 309 -15.66 -0.20 5.94
N THR A 310 -15.67 0.62 4.89
CA THR A 310 -15.64 2.07 5.02
C THR A 310 -17.01 2.64 4.65
N VAL A 311 -17.62 3.36 5.59
CA VAL A 311 -18.95 3.97 5.43
C VAL A 311 -18.81 5.49 5.36
N HIS A 312 -19.45 6.11 4.39
CA HIS A 312 -19.52 7.56 4.23
C HIS A 312 -20.92 8.08 4.54
N LEU A 313 -21.04 8.88 5.60
CA LEU A 313 -22.26 9.60 5.96
C LEU A 313 -22.21 10.99 5.34
N HIS A 314 -23.00 11.22 4.29
CA HIS A 314 -23.16 12.55 3.69
C HIS A 314 -24.14 13.36 4.52
N THR A 315 -23.74 14.55 4.96
CA THR A 315 -24.51 15.35 5.93
C THR A 315 -24.91 16.72 5.39
N SER A 316 -25.90 17.35 6.04
CA SER A 316 -26.38 18.69 5.66
C SER A 316 -25.31 19.77 5.82
N SER A 317 -24.64 19.81 6.98
CA SER A 317 -23.51 20.71 7.23
C SER A 317 -22.69 20.26 8.45
N LEU A 318 -21.37 20.40 8.36
CA LEU A 318 -20.44 20.20 9.46
C LEU A 318 -19.64 21.47 9.73
N ASP A 319 -19.61 21.87 11.00
CA ASP A 319 -18.75 22.91 11.55
C ASP A 319 -17.41 22.30 11.96
N ARG A 320 -16.34 22.73 11.29
CA ARG A 320 -14.98 22.25 11.50
C ARG A 320 -14.45 22.52 12.93
N LYS A 321 -15.11 23.39 13.70
CA LYS A 321 -14.74 23.69 15.09
C LYS A 321 -15.42 22.78 16.12
N LYS A 322 -16.37 21.93 15.70
CA LYS A 322 -17.15 21.07 16.60
C LYS A 322 -16.71 19.62 16.50
N THR A 323 -16.63 18.93 17.63
CA THR A 323 -16.50 17.47 17.67
C THR A 323 -17.86 16.82 17.51
N TYR A 324 -17.94 15.84 16.61
CA TYR A 324 -19.16 15.07 16.36
C TYR A 324 -19.12 13.73 17.08
N ARG A 325 -20.30 13.26 17.49
CA ARG A 325 -20.52 11.91 18.00
C ARG A 325 -21.53 11.22 17.11
N VAL A 326 -21.14 10.07 16.57
CA VAL A 326 -22.04 9.22 15.79
C VAL A 326 -22.49 8.09 16.68
N SER A 327 -23.79 7.96 16.92
CA SER A 327 -24.35 6.74 17.49
C SER A 327 -24.62 5.76 16.36
N ILE A 328 -24.16 4.52 16.53
CA ILE A 328 -24.19 3.44 15.54
C ILE A 328 -24.92 2.24 16.18
N SER A 329 -25.99 1.76 15.53
CA SER A 329 -26.78 0.60 15.99
C SER A 329 -27.36 -0.18 14.81
N ASN A 330 -27.71 -1.45 15.04
CA ASN A 330 -28.23 -2.39 14.04
C ASN A 330 -27.32 -2.55 12.80
N ILE A 331 -26.00 -2.44 12.97
CA ILE A 331 -25.04 -2.72 11.89
C ILE A 331 -24.74 -4.21 11.88
N ILE A 332 -24.88 -4.84 10.73
CA ILE A 332 -24.73 -6.28 10.55
C ILE A 332 -23.47 -6.55 9.72
N ASP A 333 -22.67 -7.53 10.10
CA ASP A 333 -21.53 -8.00 9.32
C ASP A 333 -21.93 -9.04 8.25
N SER A 334 -20.94 -9.55 7.52
CA SER A 334 -21.14 -10.56 6.47
C SER A 334 -21.51 -11.96 7.00
N PHE A 335 -21.38 -12.22 8.31
CA PHE A 335 -21.77 -13.46 8.99
C PHE A 335 -23.11 -13.36 9.75
N GLY A 336 -23.70 -12.16 9.80
CA GLY A 336 -24.98 -11.90 10.44
C GLY A 336 -24.88 -11.45 11.90
N ASN A 337 -23.70 -11.18 12.45
CA ASN A 337 -23.61 -10.63 13.81
C ASN A 337 -23.97 -9.14 13.78
N THR A 338 -24.58 -8.66 14.87
CA THR A 338 -25.16 -7.32 14.92
C THR A 338 -24.53 -6.46 16.00
N GLN A 339 -24.04 -5.29 15.62
CA GLN A 339 -23.57 -4.24 16.51
C GLN A 339 -24.68 -3.29 16.92
N ASN A 340 -24.74 -2.99 18.21
CA ASN A 340 -25.71 -2.10 18.82
C ASN A 340 -25.06 -1.14 19.83
N ASN A 341 -25.57 0.08 19.88
CA ASN A 341 -25.30 1.08 20.93
C ASN A 341 -23.83 1.51 21.01
N GLN A 342 -23.13 1.63 19.87
CA GLN A 342 -21.79 2.22 19.84
C GLN A 342 -21.89 3.74 19.67
N ILE A 343 -21.08 4.50 20.42
CA ILE A 343 -20.85 5.92 20.17
C ILE A 343 -19.42 6.12 19.71
N LEU A 344 -19.24 6.63 18.50
CA LEU A 344 -17.93 6.92 17.92
C LEU A 344 -17.67 8.43 17.92
N ILE A 345 -16.50 8.83 18.43
CA ILE A 345 -16.03 10.22 18.40
C ILE A 345 -15.35 10.47 17.06
N ILE A 346 -15.77 11.52 16.37
CA ILE A 346 -15.29 11.84 15.02
C ILE A 346 -14.22 12.92 15.08
N ASN A 347 -13.06 12.60 14.50
CA ASN A 347 -11.95 13.53 14.36
C ASN A 347 -12.24 14.51 13.20
N ASN A 348 -11.91 15.78 13.39
CA ASN A 348 -12.01 16.75 12.30
C ASN A 348 -10.70 16.81 11.55
N THR A 349 -10.73 16.45 10.27
CA THR A 349 -9.55 16.57 9.42
C THR A 349 -9.42 18.01 8.93
N LYS A 350 -8.19 18.52 8.94
CA LYS A 350 -7.87 19.81 8.31
C LYS A 350 -6.64 19.65 7.41
N PRO A 351 -6.64 20.29 6.23
CA PRO A 351 -5.42 20.45 5.46
C PRO A 351 -4.32 21.12 6.29
N VAL A 352 -3.08 20.82 5.97
CA VAL A 352 -1.92 21.50 6.55
C VAL A 352 -1.86 22.97 6.13
N ASP A 353 -1.20 23.78 6.96
CA ASP A 353 -0.84 25.15 6.60
C ASP A 353 0.37 25.15 5.67
N LEU A 354 0.40 26.06 4.69
CA LEU A 354 1.46 26.18 3.68
C LEU A 354 2.23 27.51 3.81
N PRO A 355 3.53 27.56 3.47
CA PRO A 355 4.35 26.43 3.01
C PRO A 355 4.60 25.41 4.14
N LEU A 356 4.54 24.13 3.80
CA LEU A 356 4.82 23.04 4.73
C LEU A 356 6.28 22.60 4.58
N LYS A 357 6.98 22.45 5.70
CA LYS A 357 8.32 21.86 5.76
C LYS A 357 8.37 20.77 6.81
N ILE A 358 8.91 19.61 6.46
CA ILE A 358 8.98 18.44 7.35
C ILE A 358 10.42 17.91 7.37
N ASN A 359 10.95 17.73 8.57
CA ASN A 359 12.22 17.06 8.82
C ASN A 359 11.95 15.55 8.96
N VAL A 360 12.09 14.80 7.87
CA VAL A 360 11.63 13.41 7.79
C VAL A 360 12.56 12.49 8.59
N GLY A 361 11.98 11.61 9.40
CA GLY A 361 12.69 10.80 10.40
C GLY A 361 13.30 11.56 11.57
N GLY A 362 13.03 12.87 11.70
CA GLY A 362 13.64 13.74 12.70
C GLY A 362 12.63 14.55 13.52
N ASP A 363 13.15 15.15 14.60
CA ASP A 363 12.43 16.13 15.40
C ASP A 363 12.26 17.46 14.66
N SER A 364 11.46 18.37 15.21
CA SER A 364 11.30 19.71 14.65
C SER A 364 12.62 20.46 14.63
N PHE A 365 12.88 21.19 13.55
CA PHE A 365 14.10 21.94 13.35
C PHE A 365 13.81 23.25 12.62
N ARG A 366 14.04 24.39 13.29
CA ARG A 366 13.68 25.73 12.78
C ARG A 366 12.20 25.77 12.36
N ASP A 367 11.91 26.00 11.09
CA ASP A 367 10.57 26.02 10.51
C ASP A 367 10.12 24.67 9.93
N TYR A 368 10.95 23.62 10.02
CA TYR A 368 10.58 22.25 9.73
C TYR A 368 9.85 21.62 10.93
N LYS A 369 8.68 21.03 10.67
CA LYS A 369 7.94 20.22 11.63
C LYS A 369 8.62 18.85 11.80
N ALA A 370 8.40 18.24 12.96
CA ALA A 370 8.80 16.86 13.20
C ALA A 370 8.00 15.90 12.30
N ASP A 371 8.63 14.80 11.93
CA ASP A 371 7.99 13.72 11.18
C ASP A 371 7.01 12.91 12.05
N LYS A 372 6.13 12.16 11.41
CA LYS A 372 5.23 11.23 12.09
C LYS A 372 4.74 10.11 11.19
N PHE A 373 4.29 9.03 11.82
CA PHE A 373 3.60 7.95 11.13
C PHE A 373 2.16 8.35 10.78
N TRP A 374 1.72 7.96 9.58
CA TRP A 374 0.32 8.01 9.18
C TRP A 374 -0.37 6.69 9.60
N TRP A 375 -0.95 6.69 10.80
CA TRP A 375 -1.68 5.51 11.30
C TRP A 375 -3.13 5.45 10.84
N TYR A 376 -3.75 6.60 10.63
CA TYR A 376 -5.17 6.70 10.33
C TYR A 376 -5.44 7.85 9.36
N ASP A 377 -6.54 7.71 8.63
CA ASP A 377 -6.93 8.70 7.61
C ASP A 377 -7.40 10.04 8.16
N TYR A 378 -7.31 10.27 9.47
CA TYR A 378 -7.57 11.58 10.05
C TYR A 378 -6.30 12.40 10.30
N GLU A 379 -5.12 11.81 10.13
CA GLU A 379 -3.85 12.54 10.25
C GLU A 379 -3.73 13.63 9.15
N ASP A 380 -2.94 14.66 9.41
CA ASP A 380 -2.72 15.76 8.46
C ASP A 380 -1.52 15.51 7.54
N TYR A 381 -0.50 14.77 7.99
CA TYR A 381 0.61 14.28 7.17
C TYR A 381 1.29 13.07 7.82
N GLY A 382 2.17 12.38 7.11
CA GLY A 382 3.03 11.36 7.71
C GLY A 382 3.43 10.26 6.74
N HIS A 383 4.39 9.45 7.17
CA HIS A 383 4.87 8.30 6.40
C HIS A 383 4.19 7.00 6.82
N LEU A 384 4.07 6.07 5.88
CA LEU A 384 3.75 4.67 6.11
C LEU A 384 4.97 3.83 5.77
N ASN A 385 5.21 2.83 6.61
CA ASN A 385 6.48 2.10 6.77
C ASN A 385 7.66 2.99 7.16
N GLY A 386 8.68 2.33 7.69
CA GLY A 386 10.02 2.89 7.73
C GLY A 386 10.64 2.98 9.12
N ASN A 387 11.96 3.04 9.11
CA ASN A 387 12.83 3.14 10.25
C ASN A 387 13.44 4.53 10.29
N HIS A 388 13.25 5.26 11.39
CA HIS A 388 13.93 6.53 11.59
C HIS A 388 15.42 6.28 11.82
N GLN A 389 16.26 6.88 10.99
CA GLN A 389 17.71 6.87 11.14
C GLN A 389 18.24 8.29 11.37
N LYS A 390 19.37 8.37 12.06
CA LYS A 390 20.11 9.60 12.28
C LYS A 390 21.60 9.34 12.22
N VAL A 391 22.32 10.09 11.41
CA VAL A 391 23.78 10.19 11.49
C VAL A 391 24.17 11.41 12.31
N SER A 392 25.23 11.29 13.10
CA SER A 392 25.74 12.37 13.97
C SER A 392 27.17 12.71 13.61
N SER A 393 27.56 13.97 13.77
CA SER A 393 28.93 14.46 13.50
C SER A 393 29.39 14.28 12.04
N VAL A 394 28.45 14.39 11.10
CA VAL A 394 28.73 14.34 9.66
C VAL A 394 28.36 15.69 9.06
N ASP A 395 29.32 16.34 8.41
CA ASP A 395 29.10 17.54 7.60
C ASP A 395 28.43 17.13 6.28
N ILE A 396 27.21 17.61 6.03
CA ILE A 396 26.49 17.33 4.79
C ILE A 396 26.87 18.39 3.76
N LYS A 397 27.50 17.95 2.68
CA LYS A 397 27.93 18.85 1.61
C LYS A 397 26.74 19.47 0.87
N ASN A 398 26.96 20.63 0.24
CA ASN A 398 25.98 21.36 -0.58
C ASN A 398 24.72 21.83 0.18
N THR A 399 24.79 21.97 1.49
CA THR A 399 23.70 22.55 2.30
C THR A 399 24.27 23.36 3.46
N SER A 400 23.41 24.18 4.06
CA SER A 400 23.65 24.84 5.36
C SER A 400 22.69 24.34 6.45
N ASP A 401 21.85 23.36 6.10
CA ASP A 401 20.76 22.81 6.91
C ASP A 401 20.98 21.31 7.16
N ASP A 402 22.20 20.95 7.60
CA ASP A 402 22.64 19.57 7.85
C ASP A 402 21.62 18.72 8.60
N GLU A 403 21.00 19.28 9.64
CA GLU A 403 20.04 18.62 10.51
C GLU A 403 18.87 18.00 9.76
N VAL A 404 18.44 18.61 8.65
CA VAL A 404 17.37 18.07 7.79
C VAL A 404 17.87 16.88 6.97
N TYR A 405 19.15 16.87 6.60
CA TYR A 405 19.77 15.81 5.78
C TYR A 405 20.46 14.72 6.61
N GLN A 406 20.60 14.92 7.92
CA GLN A 406 21.19 13.94 8.85
C GLN A 406 20.17 12.95 9.39
N THR A 407 18.88 13.26 9.34
CA THR A 407 17.78 12.35 9.68
C THR A 407 17.07 11.85 8.44
N SER A 408 16.52 10.63 8.50
CA SER A 408 15.76 10.04 7.42
C SER A 408 14.71 9.05 7.93
N ALA A 409 13.62 8.91 7.20
CA ALA A 409 12.78 7.72 7.26
C ALA A 409 13.26 6.76 6.17
N GLU A 410 13.93 5.69 6.58
CA GLU A 410 14.45 4.61 5.72
C GLU A 410 13.38 3.52 5.55
N ARG A 411 13.40 2.72 4.48
CA ARG A 411 12.33 1.77 4.12
C ARG A 411 10.93 2.40 4.07
N ILE A 412 10.85 3.67 3.72
CA ILE A 412 9.56 4.35 3.54
C ILE A 412 8.86 3.77 2.31
N ALA A 413 7.57 3.47 2.44
CA ALA A 413 6.72 2.99 1.35
C ALA A 413 5.89 4.12 0.74
N VAL A 414 5.26 4.91 1.61
CA VAL A 414 4.34 5.98 1.23
C VAL A 414 4.52 7.18 2.16
N TYR A 415 4.40 8.40 1.62
CA TYR A 415 4.21 9.61 2.39
C TYR A 415 2.89 10.27 1.98
N LYS A 416 2.03 10.57 2.95
CA LYS A 416 0.72 11.19 2.74
C LYS A 416 0.64 12.57 3.35
N ILE A 417 0.00 13.53 2.66
CA ILE A 417 -0.17 14.91 3.15
C ILE A 417 -1.53 15.46 2.76
N ARG A 418 -2.31 15.91 3.75
CA ARG A 418 -3.64 16.46 3.51
C ARG A 418 -3.55 17.90 3.05
N LEU A 419 -4.03 18.16 1.84
CA LEU A 419 -3.98 19.46 1.19
C LEU A 419 -5.39 19.93 0.81
N VAL A 420 -5.51 21.22 0.54
CA VAL A 420 -6.66 21.71 -0.22
C VAL A 420 -6.50 21.22 -1.67
N PRO A 421 -7.55 20.78 -2.37
CA PRO A 421 -7.39 20.45 -3.79
C PRO A 421 -6.76 21.60 -4.59
N GLY A 422 -5.77 21.29 -5.43
CA GLY A 422 -5.02 22.30 -6.17
C GLY A 422 -3.68 21.81 -6.71
N ILE A 423 -2.85 22.76 -7.15
CA ILE A 423 -1.54 22.49 -7.74
C ILE A 423 -0.42 22.92 -6.80
N TYR A 424 0.58 22.05 -6.67
CA TYR A 424 1.69 22.17 -5.73
C TYR A 424 3.05 22.05 -6.39
N ASP A 425 4.02 22.80 -5.86
CA ASP A 425 5.44 22.54 -6.05
C ASP A 425 5.95 21.79 -4.83
N ILE A 426 6.63 20.67 -5.07
CA ILE A 426 7.16 19.77 -4.04
C ILE A 426 8.67 19.70 -4.19
N LEU A 427 9.39 19.80 -3.08
CA LEU A 427 10.83 19.58 -3.00
C LEU A 427 11.09 18.40 -2.07
N LEU A 428 11.57 17.30 -2.64
CA LEU A 428 12.02 16.14 -1.89
C LEU A 428 13.52 16.28 -1.62
N LYS A 429 13.92 16.08 -0.37
CA LYS A 429 15.29 16.28 0.10
C LYS A 429 15.92 14.94 0.44
N PHE A 430 17.12 14.70 -0.08
CA PHE A 430 17.86 13.47 0.11
C PHE A 430 19.32 13.74 0.50
N SER A 431 19.90 12.89 1.33
CA SER A 431 21.34 12.71 1.51
C SER A 431 21.60 11.25 1.83
N GLU A 432 22.31 10.56 0.94
CA GLU A 432 22.69 9.18 1.20
C GLU A 432 23.78 9.13 2.28
N ASN A 433 23.43 8.58 3.43
CA ASN A 433 24.29 8.57 4.62
C ASN A 433 24.82 7.17 4.99
N HIS A 434 24.37 6.12 4.29
CA HIS A 434 24.62 4.73 4.66
C HIS A 434 25.28 3.91 3.55
N TYR A 435 24.93 4.15 2.29
CA TYR A 435 25.34 3.31 1.17
C TYR A 435 26.14 4.05 0.10
N LYS A 436 27.03 3.32 -0.58
CA LYS A 436 27.74 3.82 -1.77
C LYS A 436 26.88 3.64 -3.03
N ALA A 437 27.28 4.30 -4.12
CA ALA A 437 26.65 4.13 -5.43
C ALA A 437 26.50 2.65 -5.82
N ASN A 438 25.37 2.36 -6.46
CA ASN A 438 24.87 1.06 -6.92
C ASN A 438 24.49 0.06 -5.80
N SER A 439 24.33 0.54 -4.55
CA SER A 439 23.91 -0.34 -3.44
C SER A 439 22.39 -0.39 -3.26
N ARG A 440 21.69 0.72 -3.53
CA ARG A 440 20.24 0.82 -3.44
C ARG A 440 19.69 1.85 -4.42
N SER A 441 18.47 1.63 -4.89
CA SER A 441 17.76 2.50 -5.82
C SER A 441 16.26 2.34 -5.65
N PHE A 442 15.50 3.36 -6.03
CA PHE A 442 14.04 3.33 -5.96
C PHE A 442 13.40 4.32 -6.95
N ASP A 443 12.17 4.04 -7.34
CA ASP A 443 11.31 4.93 -8.10
C ASP A 443 10.48 5.81 -7.13
N ILE A 444 10.04 6.97 -7.62
CA ILE A 444 9.11 7.84 -6.88
C ILE A 444 7.90 8.11 -7.75
N TRP A 445 6.74 7.71 -7.26
CA TRP A 445 5.44 7.99 -7.85
C TRP A 445 4.71 9.04 -7.01
N VAL A 446 4.05 9.98 -7.68
CA VAL A 446 3.30 11.04 -7.01
C VAL A 446 1.96 11.16 -7.71
N GLU A 447 0.86 11.04 -6.94
CA GLU A 447 -0.51 11.06 -7.47
C GLU A 447 -0.72 10.00 -8.59
N GLY A 448 -0.16 8.81 -8.41
CA GLY A 448 -0.23 7.71 -9.40
C GLY A 448 0.68 7.88 -10.62
N GLU A 449 1.42 8.96 -10.75
CA GLU A 449 2.35 9.18 -11.89
C GLU A 449 3.81 8.99 -11.46
N LYS A 450 4.57 8.18 -12.20
CA LYS A 450 6.02 8.01 -11.96
C LYS A 450 6.76 9.31 -12.28
N LYS A 451 7.32 9.96 -11.26
CA LYS A 451 8.06 11.23 -11.37
C LYS A 451 9.57 11.05 -11.40
N VAL A 452 10.07 9.99 -10.76
CA VAL A 452 11.51 9.67 -10.68
C VAL A 452 11.69 8.18 -10.90
N THR A 453 12.71 7.82 -11.67
CA THR A 453 13.02 6.43 -12.02
C THR A 453 14.43 6.08 -11.56
N ALA A 454 14.59 4.94 -10.89
CA ALA A 454 15.83 4.32 -10.45
C ALA A 454 16.78 5.29 -9.74
N LEU A 455 16.27 6.10 -8.81
CA LEU A 455 17.05 7.07 -8.07
C LEU A 455 18.06 6.37 -7.17
N ASP A 456 19.35 6.61 -7.44
CA ASP A 456 20.47 6.27 -6.58
C ASP A 456 21.17 7.58 -6.18
N VAL A 457 20.81 8.11 -5.02
CA VAL A 457 21.30 9.41 -4.53
C VAL A 457 22.82 9.43 -4.44
N SER A 458 23.43 8.32 -4.01
CA SER A 458 24.87 8.18 -3.88
C SER A 458 25.59 8.21 -5.22
N LYS A 459 24.96 7.71 -6.29
CA LYS A 459 25.46 7.80 -7.66
C LYS A 459 25.31 9.21 -8.23
N GLU A 460 24.23 9.90 -7.88
CA GLU A 460 23.96 11.28 -8.34
C GLU A 460 24.93 12.30 -7.72
N VAL A 461 25.14 12.25 -6.40
CA VAL A 461 25.90 13.30 -5.67
C VAL A 461 26.97 12.77 -4.71
N GLY A 462 27.12 11.46 -4.56
CA GLY A 462 27.97 10.85 -3.55
C GLY A 462 27.32 10.83 -2.16
N MET A 463 27.96 10.10 -1.24
CA MET A 463 27.53 10.05 0.17
C MET A 463 27.71 11.41 0.87
N PHE A 464 26.87 11.66 1.88
CA PHE A 464 26.94 12.83 2.75
C PHE A 464 26.89 14.15 1.97
N THR A 465 26.05 14.19 0.94
CA THR A 465 25.85 15.36 0.08
C THR A 465 24.36 15.56 -0.12
N ALA A 466 23.89 16.78 0.12
CA ALA A 466 22.50 17.16 -0.10
C ALA A 466 22.15 17.08 -1.59
N TYR A 467 21.00 16.45 -1.86
CA TYR A 467 20.38 16.33 -3.16
C TYR A 467 18.91 16.68 -3.08
N ASP A 468 18.52 17.68 -3.87
CA ASP A 468 17.16 18.22 -3.90
C ASP A 468 16.48 17.84 -5.21
N LYS A 469 15.31 17.19 -5.11
CA LYS A 469 14.48 16.84 -6.26
C LYS A 469 13.20 17.67 -6.26
N LYS A 470 13.15 18.67 -7.15
CA LYS A 470 11.96 19.52 -7.34
C LYS A 470 10.97 18.88 -8.31
N LEU A 471 9.72 18.74 -7.88
CA LEU A 471 8.57 18.30 -8.67
C LEU A 471 7.60 19.47 -8.76
N ASN A 472 7.43 20.04 -9.96
CA ASN A 472 6.53 21.19 -10.15
C ASN A 472 5.18 20.73 -10.68
N TYR A 473 4.16 21.55 -10.42
CA TYR A 473 2.83 21.38 -10.98
C TYR A 473 2.14 20.05 -10.64
N VAL A 474 2.34 19.55 -9.42
CA VAL A 474 1.66 18.33 -8.93
C VAL A 474 0.22 18.66 -8.61
N SER A 475 -0.72 18.01 -9.31
CA SER A 475 -2.16 18.22 -9.14
C SER A 475 -2.69 17.24 -8.10
N VAL A 476 -3.19 17.78 -6.98
CA VAL A 476 -3.83 17.01 -5.92
C VAL A 476 -5.33 17.27 -5.97
N ALA A 477 -6.10 16.28 -6.40
CA ALA A 477 -7.53 16.44 -6.70
C ALA A 477 -8.44 16.03 -5.54
N ASP A 478 -8.12 14.90 -4.91
CA ASP A 478 -8.86 14.36 -3.76
C ASP A 478 -8.50 15.08 -2.45
N GLY A 479 -7.46 15.95 -2.47
CA GLY A 479 -6.88 16.70 -1.36
C GLY A 479 -6.10 15.85 -0.35
N ILE A 480 -5.59 14.70 -0.77
CA ILE A 480 -4.48 14.00 -0.13
C ILE A 480 -3.39 13.86 -1.18
N LEU A 481 -2.21 14.37 -0.89
CA LEU A 481 -1.02 14.10 -1.69
C LEU A 481 -0.47 12.74 -1.30
N ASP A 482 -0.41 11.81 -2.25
CA ASP A 482 0.18 10.48 -2.11
C ASP A 482 1.53 10.42 -2.86
N ILE A 483 2.59 10.13 -2.10
CA ILE A 483 3.94 9.90 -2.64
C ILE A 483 4.33 8.46 -2.33
N HIS A 484 4.44 7.62 -3.35
CA HIS A 484 4.89 6.24 -3.21
C HIS A 484 6.37 6.12 -3.56
N PHE A 485 7.09 5.32 -2.78
CA PHE A 485 8.49 4.98 -2.98
C PHE A 485 8.58 3.50 -3.34
N ASP A 486 8.80 3.22 -4.62
CA ASP A 486 8.80 1.87 -5.17
C ASP A 486 10.24 1.35 -5.24
N LEU A 487 10.51 0.32 -4.45
CA LEU A 487 11.86 -0.13 -4.12
C LEU A 487 12.50 -0.92 -5.27
N ASP A 488 13.63 -0.49 -5.84
CA ASP A 488 14.27 -1.22 -6.95
C ASP A 488 15.45 -2.10 -6.51
N LEU A 489 16.41 -1.53 -5.80
CA LEU A 489 17.52 -2.24 -5.16
C LEU A 489 17.49 -1.98 -3.66
N TYR A 490 17.45 -3.06 -2.86
CA TYR A 490 17.19 -2.95 -1.43
C TYR A 490 18.34 -2.35 -0.61
N GLY A 491 19.58 -2.67 -0.91
CA GLY A 491 20.70 -2.42 0.00
C GLY A 491 20.79 -3.46 1.12
N GLN A 492 22.00 -3.67 1.64
CA GLN A 492 22.27 -4.68 2.67
C GLN A 492 21.79 -4.23 4.06
N GLY A 493 21.16 -5.13 4.81
CA GLY A 493 20.70 -4.88 6.18
C GLY A 493 19.22 -4.55 6.29
N TYR A 494 18.79 -4.06 7.45
CA TYR A 494 17.37 -3.80 7.75
C TYR A 494 17.11 -2.36 8.20
N ALA A 495 17.98 -1.81 9.05
CA ALA A 495 17.74 -0.49 9.67
C ALA A 495 17.73 0.65 8.64
N ALA A 496 18.67 0.65 7.70
CA ALA A 496 18.87 1.73 6.73
C ALA A 496 18.60 1.32 5.28
N ALA A 497 18.13 0.10 5.02
CA ALA A 497 17.88 -0.37 3.66
C ALA A 497 16.66 0.34 3.02
N GLY A 498 16.33 0.00 1.78
CA GLY A 498 15.12 0.46 1.11
C GLY A 498 15.15 1.91 0.65
N PRO A 499 14.00 2.42 0.17
CA PRO A 499 13.83 3.83 -0.17
C PRO A 499 13.92 4.70 1.07
N PHE A 500 14.26 5.97 0.90
CA PHE A 500 14.41 6.88 2.02
C PHE A 500 14.11 8.32 1.65
N LEU A 501 13.87 9.14 2.67
CA LEU A 501 13.63 10.57 2.52
C LEU A 501 14.13 11.31 3.77
N ASN A 502 14.80 12.43 3.56
CA ASN A 502 15.35 13.26 4.64
C ASN A 502 14.46 14.48 4.94
N GLY A 503 13.80 15.03 3.92
CA GLY A 503 12.93 16.19 4.12
C GLY A 503 11.94 16.39 2.98
N ILE A 504 10.86 17.10 3.29
CA ILE A 504 9.84 17.53 2.32
C ILE A 504 9.58 19.01 2.50
N VAL A 505 9.52 19.76 1.40
CA VAL A 505 8.96 21.11 1.36
C VAL A 505 7.85 21.16 0.32
N ILE A 506 6.69 21.70 0.69
CA ILE A 506 5.54 21.85 -0.19
C ILE A 506 5.04 23.27 -0.13
N ASP A 507 4.79 23.83 -1.31
CA ASP A 507 4.12 25.11 -1.45
C ASP A 507 3.09 25.04 -2.58
N ARG A 508 2.09 25.90 -2.51
CA ARG A 508 1.09 26.02 -3.57
C ARG A 508 1.71 26.76 -4.76
N THR A 509 1.51 26.24 -5.96
CA THR A 509 2.08 26.85 -7.17
C THR A 509 1.47 28.24 -7.41
N GLN A 510 2.33 29.27 -7.46
CA GLN A 510 1.90 30.66 -7.69
C GLN A 510 1.44 30.88 -9.14
N GLY A 511 0.49 31.82 -9.33
CA GLY A 511 0.05 32.26 -10.66
C GLY A 511 -1.09 31.47 -11.31
N LEU A 512 -1.50 30.32 -10.75
CA LEU A 512 -2.56 29.48 -11.32
C LEU A 512 -3.99 29.80 -10.83
N GLY A 513 -4.19 30.95 -10.16
CA GLY A 513 -5.51 31.54 -9.82
C GLY A 513 -6.56 30.56 -9.32
N PHE A 514 -6.67 30.33 -8.01
CA PHE A 514 -7.70 29.46 -7.44
C PHE A 514 -8.52 30.13 -6.33
N GLU A 515 -9.82 30.26 -6.54
CA GLU A 515 -10.80 30.32 -5.46
C GLU A 515 -11.09 28.91 -4.96
N ALA A 516 -11.12 28.73 -3.64
CA ALA A 516 -11.33 27.42 -3.01
C ALA A 516 -12.79 27.00 -3.14
N VAL A 517 -13.08 26.03 -4.02
CA VAL A 517 -14.40 25.37 -4.10
C VAL A 517 -14.32 24.02 -3.37
N ARG A 518 -15.38 23.66 -2.63
CA ARG A 518 -15.49 22.44 -1.79
C ARG A 518 -16.40 21.38 -2.43
N SER A 519 -15.88 20.13 -2.60
CA SER A 519 -16.59 18.82 -2.64
C SER A 519 -17.56 18.51 -3.80
N PRO A 520 -18.01 17.25 -4.03
CA PRO A 520 -17.37 15.92 -4.07
C PRO A 520 -17.25 15.36 -5.52
N GLU A 521 -16.59 14.20 -5.72
CA GLU A 521 -16.29 13.60 -7.02
C GLU A 521 -17.53 13.14 -7.82
N THR A 522 -17.81 13.77 -8.96
CA THR A 522 -18.83 13.29 -9.93
C THR A 522 -18.31 13.12 -11.36
N PHE A 523 -17.08 13.54 -11.66
CA PHE A 523 -16.48 13.41 -13.00
C PHE A 523 -14.94 13.33 -12.95
N ALA A 524 -14.36 12.70 -13.97
CA ALA A 524 -12.91 12.48 -14.12
C ALA A 524 -12.43 12.82 -15.54
N LEU A 525 -11.19 13.32 -15.63
CA LEU A 525 -10.44 13.43 -16.89
C LEU A 525 -9.65 12.14 -17.11
N GLY A 526 -9.84 11.48 -18.25
CA GLY A 526 -9.01 10.36 -18.68
C GLY A 526 -7.63 10.80 -19.15
N GLU A 527 -6.80 9.85 -19.59
CA GLU A 527 -5.48 10.18 -20.12
C GLU A 527 -5.61 11.03 -21.39
N LEU A 528 -4.90 12.15 -21.40
CA LEU A 528 -4.92 13.06 -22.55
C LEU A 528 -3.98 12.49 -23.61
N TYR A 529 -4.48 12.22 -24.81
CA TYR A 529 -3.65 11.59 -25.84
C TYR A 529 -3.83 12.21 -27.23
N PRO A 530 -2.74 12.32 -28.01
CA PRO A 530 -1.36 12.11 -27.59
C PRO A 530 -0.90 13.18 -26.57
N ASN A 531 0.08 12.90 -25.70
CA ASN A 531 0.70 13.92 -24.83
C ASN A 531 2.21 13.60 -24.69
N PRO A 532 3.11 14.38 -25.29
CA PRO A 532 2.86 15.63 -26.02
C PRO A 532 2.03 15.44 -27.31
N PHE A 533 1.27 16.45 -27.71
CA PHE A 533 0.52 16.44 -28.98
C PHE A 533 1.03 17.48 -29.97
N ASN A 534 0.78 17.21 -31.26
CA ASN A 534 0.92 18.17 -32.34
C ASN A 534 -0.42 18.25 -33.10
N GLY A 535 -1.01 19.45 -33.14
CA GLY A 535 -2.25 19.71 -33.86
C GLY A 535 -3.52 19.34 -33.09
N THR A 536 -3.76 18.07 -32.77
CA THR A 536 -5.01 17.62 -32.12
C THR A 536 -4.75 16.84 -30.83
N LEU A 537 -5.45 17.21 -29.76
CA LEU A 537 -5.49 16.49 -28.48
C LEU A 537 -6.86 15.84 -28.29
N THR A 538 -6.90 14.58 -27.87
CA THR A 538 -8.11 13.89 -27.40
C THR A 538 -8.18 13.96 -25.88
N ILE A 539 -9.35 14.37 -25.38
CA ILE A 539 -9.65 14.57 -23.96
C ILE A 539 -10.78 13.59 -23.59
N PRO A 540 -10.48 12.41 -23.02
CA PRO A 540 -11.50 11.49 -22.54
C PRO A 540 -12.11 12.00 -21.24
N ILE A 541 -13.43 11.86 -21.09
CA ILE A 541 -14.16 12.33 -19.93
C ILE A 541 -15.10 11.24 -19.44
N PHE A 542 -15.08 11.00 -18.14
CA PHE A 542 -15.92 10.04 -17.45
C PHE A 542 -16.82 10.77 -16.45
N SER A 543 -18.12 10.51 -16.50
CA SER A 543 -19.10 11.10 -15.58
C SER A 543 -20.03 9.99 -15.07
N SER A 544 -20.30 9.97 -13.76
CA SER A 544 -21.24 8.99 -13.16
C SER A 544 -22.69 9.32 -13.51
N ASP A 545 -23.00 10.61 -13.65
CA ASP A 545 -24.34 11.15 -13.85
C ASP A 545 -24.36 12.21 -14.97
N ASN A 546 -25.55 12.50 -15.49
CA ASN A 546 -25.73 13.59 -16.46
C ASN A 546 -25.65 14.93 -15.74
N GLN A 547 -24.69 15.76 -16.14
CA GLN A 547 -24.45 17.08 -15.54
C GLN A 547 -23.93 18.07 -16.58
N ASN A 548 -24.04 19.36 -16.28
CA ASN A 548 -23.45 20.38 -17.11
C ASN A 548 -21.97 20.54 -16.79
N ILE A 549 -21.13 20.58 -17.83
CA ILE A 549 -19.69 20.77 -17.68
C ILE A 549 -19.19 21.95 -18.51
N THR A 550 -18.05 22.48 -18.11
CA THR A 550 -17.23 23.43 -18.84
C THR A 550 -15.85 22.84 -19.00
N ILE A 551 -15.26 22.96 -20.19
CA ILE A 551 -13.88 22.57 -20.46
C ILE A 551 -13.12 23.77 -20.95
N ASP A 552 -12.18 24.23 -20.15
CA ASP A 552 -11.26 25.30 -20.50
C ASP A 552 -9.87 24.75 -20.76
N ILE A 553 -9.16 25.37 -21.69
CA ILE A 553 -7.71 25.28 -21.79
C ILE A 553 -7.14 26.53 -21.13
N ILE A 554 -6.22 26.35 -20.20
CA ILE A 554 -5.50 27.43 -19.53
C ILE A 554 -4.00 27.32 -19.79
N ASP A 555 -3.31 28.47 -19.85
CA ASP A 555 -1.85 28.52 -19.98
C ASP A 555 -1.15 28.41 -18.62
N ILE A 556 0.19 28.38 -18.63
CA ILE A 556 1.01 28.29 -17.41
C ILE A 556 0.84 29.44 -16.43
N LEU A 557 0.28 30.58 -16.88
CA LEU A 557 0.00 31.75 -16.07
C LEU A 557 -1.47 31.75 -15.57
N GLY A 558 -2.18 30.63 -15.73
CA GLY A 558 -3.58 30.49 -15.36
C GLY A 558 -4.55 31.25 -16.26
N ARG A 559 -4.08 31.83 -17.37
CA ARG A 559 -4.95 32.58 -18.29
C ARG A 559 -5.70 31.59 -19.16
N LYS A 560 -7.01 31.79 -19.25
CA LYS A 560 -7.86 31.01 -20.14
C LYS A 560 -7.52 31.31 -21.60
N VAL A 561 -7.18 30.26 -22.34
CA VAL A 561 -6.77 30.28 -23.75
C VAL A 561 -7.98 30.03 -24.64
N VAL A 562 -8.77 28.99 -24.34
CA VAL A 562 -9.99 28.65 -25.08
C VAL A 562 -10.96 27.87 -24.19
N THR A 563 -12.26 28.02 -24.41
CA THR A 563 -13.31 27.17 -23.84
C THR A 563 -13.77 26.21 -24.93
N LEU A 564 -13.62 24.90 -24.72
CA LEU A 564 -14.01 23.85 -25.66
C LEU A 564 -15.48 23.44 -25.49
N ILE A 565 -15.96 23.44 -24.25
CA ILE A 565 -17.36 23.22 -23.88
C ILE A 565 -17.72 24.26 -22.83
N ASP A 566 -18.87 24.92 -22.96
CA ASP A 566 -19.33 25.93 -22.02
C ASP A 566 -20.70 25.55 -21.42
N ASN A 567 -20.67 25.10 -20.16
CA ASN A 567 -21.84 24.74 -19.36
C ASN A 567 -22.89 23.89 -20.10
N GLN A 568 -22.45 22.88 -20.86
CA GLN A 568 -23.33 22.01 -21.65
C GLN A 568 -23.60 20.68 -20.93
N PRO A 569 -24.80 20.09 -21.09
CA PRO A 569 -25.09 18.75 -20.57
C PRO A 569 -24.15 17.73 -21.22
N PHE A 570 -23.57 16.85 -20.39
CA PHE A 570 -22.58 15.88 -20.83
C PHE A 570 -23.02 14.45 -20.50
N GLU A 571 -22.87 13.54 -21.47
CA GLU A 571 -23.22 12.13 -21.35
C GLU A 571 -22.13 11.33 -20.60
N LYS A 572 -22.49 10.14 -20.08
CA LYS A 572 -21.66 9.34 -19.15
C LYS A 572 -20.23 9.07 -19.61
N GLN A 573 -19.99 8.92 -20.91
CA GLN A 573 -18.65 8.76 -21.48
C GLN A 573 -18.58 9.43 -22.85
N SER A 574 -17.65 10.37 -23.03
CA SER A 574 -17.41 10.99 -24.33
C SER A 574 -15.98 11.49 -24.44
N THR A 575 -15.57 11.81 -25.66
CA THR A 575 -14.27 12.39 -25.97
C THR A 575 -14.46 13.78 -26.54
N VAL A 576 -13.65 14.73 -26.06
CA VAL A 576 -13.61 16.09 -26.58
C VAL A 576 -12.27 16.27 -27.28
N SER A 577 -12.29 16.83 -28.49
CA SER A 577 -11.06 17.10 -29.24
C SER A 577 -10.71 18.57 -29.17
N TRP A 578 -9.44 18.87 -28.91
CA TRP A 578 -8.89 20.22 -29.00
C TRP A 578 -7.93 20.30 -30.19
N LYS A 579 -8.27 21.13 -31.19
CA LYS A 579 -7.42 21.42 -32.35
C LYS A 579 -6.68 22.75 -32.15
N THR A 580 -5.40 22.79 -32.48
CA THR A 580 -4.45 23.87 -32.10
C THR A 580 -3.80 24.54 -33.30
N ASP A 581 -4.62 25.12 -34.18
CA ASP A 581 -4.12 25.73 -35.40
C ASP A 581 -3.34 27.03 -35.13
N GLN A 582 -3.71 27.80 -34.09
CA GLN A 582 -3.12 29.13 -33.79
C GLN A 582 -2.56 29.30 -32.37
N ILE A 583 -2.25 28.20 -31.67
CA ILE A 583 -1.73 28.25 -30.30
C ILE A 583 -0.22 27.94 -30.31
N SER A 584 0.57 28.66 -29.50
CA SER A 584 2.03 28.47 -29.41
C SER A 584 2.38 27.13 -28.78
N SER A 585 3.51 26.54 -29.13
CA SER A 585 4.03 25.38 -28.37
C SER A 585 4.28 25.78 -26.91
N GLY A 586 4.00 24.87 -25.99
CA GLY A 586 4.08 25.17 -24.56
C GLY A 586 3.30 24.19 -23.69
N ILE A 587 3.33 24.46 -22.39
CA ILE A 587 2.54 23.71 -21.42
C ILE A 587 1.18 24.40 -21.27
N TYR A 588 0.14 23.58 -21.31
CA TYR A 588 -1.24 23.99 -21.07
C TYR A 588 -1.86 23.06 -20.03
N PHE A 589 -3.01 23.46 -19.51
CA PHE A 589 -3.81 22.60 -18.67
C PHE A 589 -5.24 22.54 -19.20
N VAL A 590 -5.76 21.32 -19.29
CA VAL A 590 -7.17 21.07 -19.55
C VAL A 590 -7.90 21.13 -18.21
N ARG A 591 -8.78 22.10 -18.03
CA ARG A 591 -9.65 22.27 -16.87
C ARG A 591 -11.06 21.84 -17.22
N LEU A 592 -11.52 20.75 -16.62
CA LEU A 592 -12.90 20.30 -16.67
C LEU A 592 -13.60 20.76 -15.39
N SER A 593 -14.73 21.46 -15.44
CA SER A 593 -15.44 21.97 -14.25
C SER A 593 -16.95 21.86 -14.38
N ASN A 594 -17.67 21.70 -13.28
CA ASN A 594 -19.12 21.88 -13.19
C ASN A 594 -19.45 23.01 -12.19
N SER A 595 -20.69 23.12 -11.74
CA SER A 595 -21.10 24.13 -10.74
C SER A 595 -20.46 23.95 -9.35
N ASN A 596 -19.89 22.79 -9.03
CA ASN A 596 -19.47 22.39 -7.69
C ASN A 596 -17.99 21.93 -7.60
N ASP A 597 -17.36 21.51 -8.70
CA ASP A 597 -16.07 20.81 -8.71
C ASP A 597 -15.29 21.11 -10.02
N TYR A 598 -13.99 20.80 -10.04
CA TYR A 598 -13.15 20.78 -11.24
C TYR A 598 -12.04 19.72 -11.22
N ARG A 599 -11.59 19.30 -12.40
CA ARG A 599 -10.44 18.45 -12.65
C ARG A 599 -9.48 19.18 -13.58
N LEU A 600 -8.18 18.98 -13.36
CA LEU A 600 -7.15 19.59 -14.17
C LEU A 600 -6.15 18.54 -14.63
N LYS A 601 -5.79 18.52 -15.92
CA LYS A 601 -4.67 17.72 -16.43
C LYS A 601 -3.72 18.55 -17.26
N ARG A 602 -2.43 18.37 -17.02
CA ARG A 602 -1.35 19.01 -17.77
C ARG A 602 -1.23 18.37 -19.17
N VAL A 603 -1.03 19.19 -20.18
CA VAL A 603 -0.71 18.76 -21.54
C VAL A 603 0.42 19.60 -22.12
N SER A 604 1.27 18.98 -22.95
CA SER A 604 2.34 19.66 -23.68
C SER A 604 2.01 19.71 -25.17
N LEU A 605 1.91 20.91 -25.74
CA LEU A 605 1.76 21.14 -27.18
C LEU A 605 3.14 21.35 -27.81
N ILE A 606 3.48 20.52 -28.80
CA ILE A 606 4.70 20.63 -29.60
C ILE A 606 4.28 20.82 -31.06
N LYS A 607 4.88 21.78 -31.76
CA LYS A 607 4.64 22.01 -33.19
C LYS A 607 5.79 21.46 -34.02
#